data_AF-A0A854X9P6-F1
#
_entry.id   AF-A0A854X9P6-F1
#
_cell.length_a   1.000
_cell.length_b   1.000
_cell.length_c   1.000
_cell.angle_alpha   90.00
_cell.angle_beta   90.00
_cell.angle_gamma   90.00
#
_symmetry.space_group_name_H-M   'P 1'
#
loop_
_entity.id
_entity.type
_entity.pdbx_description
1 polymer ?
#
loop_
_entity_poly.entity_id
_entity_poly.type
_entity_poly.pdbx_seq_one_letter_code
_entity_poly.pdbx_strand_id
1 'polypeptide(L)'
;MKFYGLLVFLLLAACGDSDSVGAGSMTNKNPLISVEIGEEIKDLLSNSPVPFSKECISDVNMCWYKVKKSFGDDDLPSVEVNKNLRLNQVASVSTAVDGEVGTTIENLDLSVRSLPDGSKHDEYRAFLYGLIKDIKKAGWMHYYAPSDPRISGSQIDKINSADEVMGDYVLSHPWLDPNYELDLERWLKVGKFYNWHFHKDGNHLTLKAWRRDSDDAPDERGTYLVSLSFTTDREYWSAAFPETEDKKRWKELLPGKLKEYAAIRQSRENKAEKAGIEIDSSYQDPTIQALK
;
A
#
# COMPACT_ATOMS: atom_id res chain seq x y z
N MET A 1 -41.45 -57.65 41.93
CA MET A 1 -40.32 -56.75 41.65
C MET A 1 -39.10 -57.62 41.34
N LYS A 2 -38.55 -57.48 40.13
CA LYS A 2 -37.47 -58.26 39.47
C LYS A 2 -36.15 -58.03 40.24
N PHE A 3 -35.24 -58.95 40.60
CA PHE A 3 -34.65 -60.20 40.10
C PHE A 3 -33.68 -60.10 38.90
N TYR A 4 -32.45 -60.61 39.15
CA TYR A 4 -31.31 -60.97 38.28
C TYR A 4 -30.45 -59.82 37.71
N GLY A 5 -29.12 -59.91 37.60
CA GLY A 5 -28.16 -61.00 37.78
C GLY A 5 -26.84 -60.59 37.11
N LEU A 6 -25.71 -61.07 37.64
CA LEU A 6 -24.33 -60.77 37.21
C LEU A 6 -23.89 -61.66 36.02
N LEU A 7 -22.93 -61.18 35.21
CA LEU A 7 -22.09 -61.87 34.17
C LEU A 7 -22.79 -62.21 32.82
N VAL A 8 -22.18 -62.11 31.62
CA VAL A 8 -20.81 -62.43 31.15
C VAL A 8 -20.40 -61.53 29.95
N PHE A 9 -19.09 -61.30 29.83
CA PHE A 9 -18.36 -60.69 28.70
C PHE A 9 -18.53 -61.40 27.34
N LEU A 10 -18.67 -60.62 26.26
CA LEU A 10 -18.19 -61.00 24.92
C LEU A 10 -17.59 -59.76 24.25
N LEU A 11 -16.27 -59.80 24.07
CA LEU A 11 -15.49 -58.87 23.25
C LEU A 11 -15.84 -59.08 21.78
N LEU A 12 -16.33 -58.04 21.11
CA LEU A 12 -16.19 -57.89 19.67
C LEU A 12 -15.77 -56.45 19.39
N ALA A 13 -14.49 -56.32 19.05
CA ALA A 13 -13.94 -55.17 18.36
C ALA A 13 -14.57 -55.09 16.97
N ALA A 14 -15.13 -53.93 16.62
CA ALA A 14 -15.39 -53.56 15.25
C ALA A 14 -14.79 -52.17 15.04
N CYS A 15 -13.68 -52.17 14.29
CA CYS A 15 -13.01 -50.98 13.80
C CYS A 15 -13.97 -50.18 12.91
N GLY A 16 -14.22 -48.92 13.28
CA GLY A 16 -14.72 -47.91 12.36
C GLY A 16 -13.54 -47.04 11.98
N ASP A 17 -13.07 -47.18 10.75
CA ASP A 17 -12.03 -46.35 10.16
C ASP A 17 -12.41 -44.87 10.30
N SER A 18 -11.62 -44.15 11.10
CA SER A 18 -11.59 -42.69 11.05
C SER A 18 -10.42 -42.33 10.15
N ASP A 19 -10.71 -42.33 8.85
CA ASP A 19 -9.76 -41.84 7.86
C ASP A 19 -9.34 -40.42 8.24
N SER A 20 -8.03 -40.29 8.36
CA SER A 20 -7.29 -39.06 8.45
C SER A 20 -7.81 -38.07 7.40
N VAL A 21 -8.43 -36.98 7.86
CA VAL A 21 -8.53 -35.77 7.04
C VAL A 21 -7.11 -35.29 6.88
N GLY A 22 -6.53 -35.67 5.74
CA GLY A 22 -5.17 -35.35 5.37
C GLY A 22 -4.93 -33.86 5.58
N ALA A 23 -3.82 -33.55 6.23
CA ALA A 23 -3.11 -32.31 6.00
C ALA A 23 -2.78 -32.24 4.51
N GLY A 24 -3.75 -31.79 3.72
CA GLY A 24 -3.54 -31.35 2.36
C GLY A 24 -2.61 -30.15 2.46
N SER A 25 -1.33 -30.42 2.21
CA SER A 25 -0.35 -29.40 1.84
C SER A 25 -1.03 -28.41 0.91
N MET A 26 -1.31 -27.20 1.39
CA MET A 26 -1.75 -26.10 0.55
C MET A 26 -0.55 -25.72 -0.33
N THR A 27 -0.35 -26.47 -1.41
CA THR A 27 0.45 -26.00 -2.53
C THR A 27 -0.19 -24.68 -2.97
N ASN A 28 0.56 -23.58 -2.87
CA ASN A 28 0.16 -22.25 -3.33
C ASN A 28 -0.37 -22.37 -4.76
N LYS A 29 -1.71 -22.39 -4.93
CA LYS A 29 -2.35 -22.53 -6.25
C LYS A 29 -2.19 -21.28 -7.11
N ASN A 30 -1.90 -20.14 -6.49
CA ASN A 30 -1.83 -18.86 -7.18
C ASN A 30 -0.37 -18.57 -7.57
N PRO A 31 -0.10 -18.22 -8.85
CA PRO A 31 1.24 -17.89 -9.29
C PRO A 31 1.79 -16.69 -8.50
N LEU A 32 3.08 -16.72 -8.19
CA LEU A 32 3.78 -15.65 -7.49
C LEU A 32 4.60 -14.84 -8.48
N ILE A 33 4.25 -13.57 -8.67
CA ILE A 33 5.07 -12.62 -9.41
C ILE A 33 6.03 -11.97 -8.41
N SER A 34 7.33 -12.21 -8.57
CA SER A 34 8.35 -11.51 -7.78
C SER A 34 8.82 -10.28 -8.56
N VAL A 35 8.83 -9.13 -7.91
CA VAL A 35 9.28 -7.85 -8.48
C VAL A 35 10.28 -7.20 -7.54
N GLU A 36 11.42 -6.81 -8.06
CA GLU A 36 12.40 -5.97 -7.37
C GLU A 36 12.37 -4.58 -8.01
N ILE A 37 11.95 -3.57 -7.27
CA ILE A 37 11.99 -2.18 -7.74
C ILE A 37 13.43 -1.79 -8.06
N GLY A 38 13.67 -1.24 -9.24
CA GLY A 38 15.00 -0.94 -9.78
C GLY A 38 15.68 -2.09 -10.53
N GLU A 39 15.07 -3.27 -10.63
CA GLU A 39 15.60 -4.33 -11.51
C GLU A 39 15.36 -4.03 -13.00
N GLU A 40 16.07 -4.74 -13.88
CA GLU A 40 15.84 -4.66 -15.31
C GLU A 40 14.46 -5.23 -15.68
N ILE A 41 13.68 -4.51 -16.49
CA ILE A 41 12.35 -4.98 -16.90
C ILE A 41 12.39 -6.36 -17.56
N LYS A 42 13.47 -6.68 -18.28
CA LYS A 42 13.65 -7.98 -18.92
C LYS A 42 13.67 -9.14 -17.91
N ASP A 43 14.18 -8.89 -16.70
CA ASP A 43 14.34 -9.91 -15.66
C ASP A 43 12.98 -10.23 -15.04
N LEU A 44 12.15 -9.21 -14.77
CA LEU A 44 10.75 -9.41 -14.40
C LEU A 44 10.00 -10.22 -15.48
N LEU A 45 10.16 -9.84 -16.75
CA LEU A 45 9.45 -10.49 -17.86
C LEU A 45 9.88 -11.95 -18.06
N SER A 46 11.15 -12.28 -17.89
CA SER A 46 11.66 -13.64 -18.07
C SER A 46 11.33 -14.55 -16.90
N ASN A 47 11.23 -14.01 -15.69
CA ASN A 47 11.06 -14.78 -14.46
C ASN A 47 9.60 -14.84 -13.98
N SER A 48 8.72 -13.97 -14.48
CA SER A 48 7.32 -13.98 -14.10
C SER A 48 6.59 -15.24 -14.57
N PRO A 49 5.87 -15.95 -13.69
CA PRO A 49 5.02 -17.07 -14.08
C PRO A 49 3.72 -16.63 -14.78
N VAL A 50 3.43 -15.33 -14.79
CA VAL A 50 2.27 -14.73 -15.47
C VAL A 50 2.76 -13.84 -16.60
N PRO A 51 2.27 -14.02 -17.84
CA PRO A 51 2.70 -13.21 -18.97
C PRO A 51 2.21 -11.76 -18.83
N PHE A 52 3.10 -10.81 -19.04
CA PHE A 52 2.78 -9.39 -19.15
C PHE A 52 2.41 -9.05 -20.60
N SER A 53 1.35 -8.27 -20.79
CA SER A 53 1.15 -7.56 -22.05
C SER A 53 2.12 -6.39 -22.12
N LYS A 54 2.57 -6.07 -23.34
CA LYS A 54 3.49 -4.96 -23.64
C LYS A 54 2.82 -4.02 -24.63
N GLU A 55 2.81 -2.74 -24.31
CA GLU A 55 2.27 -1.66 -25.13
C GLU A 55 3.32 -0.55 -25.22
N CYS A 56 3.79 -0.20 -26.42
CA CYS A 56 4.81 0.84 -26.58
C CYS A 56 4.32 1.97 -27.47
N ILE A 57 4.67 3.20 -27.09
CA ILE A 57 4.41 4.41 -27.85
C ILE A 57 5.77 5.00 -28.25
N SER A 58 6.11 4.89 -29.54
CA SER A 58 7.40 5.33 -30.07
C SER A 58 7.65 6.82 -29.92
N ASP A 59 6.60 7.64 -30.04
CA ASP A 59 6.71 9.11 -30.03
C ASP A 59 7.19 9.67 -28.68
N VAL A 60 7.03 8.90 -27.61
CA VAL A 60 7.52 9.24 -26.26
C VAL A 60 8.58 8.26 -25.76
N ASN A 61 9.03 7.32 -26.59
CA ASN A 61 9.99 6.27 -26.23
C ASN A 61 9.60 5.50 -24.94
N MET A 62 8.30 5.23 -24.73
CA MET A 62 7.81 4.56 -23.52
C MET A 62 7.15 3.23 -23.84
N CYS A 63 7.31 2.26 -22.93
CA CYS A 63 6.61 0.99 -22.94
C CYS A 63 5.93 0.72 -21.59
N TRP A 64 4.69 0.27 -21.63
CA TRP A 64 3.92 -0.18 -20.48
C TRP A 64 3.83 -1.70 -20.48
N TYR A 65 3.99 -2.28 -19.30
CA TYR A 65 3.92 -3.71 -19.06
C TYR A 65 2.83 -3.98 -18.04
N LYS A 66 1.85 -4.83 -18.40
CA LYS A 66 0.64 -5.01 -17.59
C LYS A 66 0.27 -6.49 -17.44
N VAL A 67 -0.07 -6.88 -16.22
CA VAL A 67 -0.96 -8.00 -15.92
C VAL A 67 -2.29 -7.40 -15.48
N LYS A 68 -3.39 -7.85 -16.09
CA LYS A 68 -4.73 -7.40 -15.74
C LYS A 68 -5.70 -8.58 -15.74
N LYS A 69 -6.33 -8.79 -14.58
CA LYS A 69 -7.38 -9.78 -14.33
C LYS A 69 -8.62 -9.09 -13.77
N SER A 70 -9.76 -9.76 -13.81
CA SER A 70 -10.95 -9.27 -13.14
C SER A 70 -10.81 -9.44 -11.63
N PHE A 71 -11.29 -8.48 -10.85
CA PHE A 71 -11.39 -8.64 -9.40
C PHE A 71 -12.32 -9.77 -8.96
N GLY A 72 -13.04 -10.44 -9.87
CA GLY A 72 -13.82 -11.65 -9.60
C GLY A 72 -13.13 -12.99 -9.91
N ASP A 73 -11.96 -13.00 -10.55
CA ASP A 73 -11.30 -14.24 -11.00
C ASP A 73 -10.74 -15.11 -9.83
N ASP A 74 -10.99 -16.41 -9.82
CA ASP A 74 -10.55 -17.28 -8.71
C ASP A 74 -9.02 -17.46 -8.62
N ASP A 75 -8.28 -17.15 -9.69
CA ASP A 75 -6.88 -17.47 -9.89
C ASP A 75 -5.96 -16.23 -9.87
N LEU A 76 -6.29 -15.21 -9.07
CA LEU A 76 -5.46 -14.01 -8.97
C LEU A 76 -4.06 -14.31 -8.43
N PRO A 77 -2.98 -13.80 -9.07
CA PRO A 77 -1.62 -13.99 -8.59
C PRO A 77 -1.40 -13.39 -7.20
N SER A 78 -0.34 -13.84 -6.54
CA SER A 78 0.31 -13.05 -5.48
C SER A 78 1.45 -12.24 -6.10
N VAL A 79 1.77 -11.10 -5.51
CA VAL A 79 2.95 -10.31 -5.86
C VAL A 79 3.83 -10.19 -4.63
N GLU A 80 5.13 -10.42 -4.78
CA GLU A 80 6.12 -10.14 -3.75
C GLU A 80 7.04 -9.02 -4.24
N VAL A 81 7.04 -7.90 -3.49
CA VAL A 81 7.83 -6.71 -3.79
C VAL A 81 9.06 -6.68 -2.89
N ASN A 82 10.23 -6.54 -3.49
CA ASN A 82 11.53 -6.45 -2.82
C ASN A 82 11.75 -7.56 -1.77
N LYS A 83 11.33 -8.81 -2.08
CA LYS A 83 11.37 -10.03 -1.23
C LYS A 83 10.72 -9.95 0.15
N ASN A 84 10.05 -8.85 0.50
CA ASN A 84 9.67 -8.57 1.89
C ASN A 84 8.18 -8.22 2.04
N LEU A 85 7.57 -7.65 1.01
CA LEU A 85 6.15 -7.31 1.02
C LEU A 85 5.39 -8.23 0.06
N ARG A 86 4.67 -9.20 0.62
CA ARG A 86 3.81 -10.10 -0.15
C ARG A 86 2.37 -9.63 -0.11
N LEU A 87 1.79 -9.47 -1.29
CA LEU A 87 0.40 -9.09 -1.51
C LEU A 87 -0.30 -10.25 -2.20
N ASN A 88 -1.36 -10.77 -1.59
CA ASN A 88 -2.12 -11.87 -2.18
C ASN A 88 -3.28 -11.29 -3.01
N GLN A 89 -3.77 -12.08 -3.98
CA GLN A 89 -4.98 -11.76 -4.74
C GLN A 89 -4.87 -10.42 -5.50
N VAL A 90 -3.80 -10.25 -6.27
CA VAL A 90 -3.53 -9.03 -7.05
C VAL A 90 -4.21 -9.11 -8.41
N ALA A 91 -5.14 -8.20 -8.68
CA ALA A 91 -5.88 -8.14 -9.94
C ALA A 91 -5.13 -7.40 -11.05
N SER A 92 -4.25 -6.45 -10.69
CA SER A 92 -3.44 -5.76 -11.67
C SER A 92 -2.03 -5.51 -11.18
N VAL A 93 -1.07 -5.70 -12.09
CA VAL A 93 0.34 -5.34 -11.94
C VAL A 93 0.69 -4.47 -13.15
N SER A 94 1.22 -3.28 -12.94
CA SER A 94 1.56 -2.35 -14.02
C SER A 94 2.88 -1.63 -13.74
N THR A 95 3.74 -1.54 -14.74
CA THR A 95 4.97 -0.73 -14.71
C THR A 95 5.16 -0.05 -16.06
N ALA A 96 5.83 1.09 -16.07
CA ALA A 96 6.24 1.78 -17.28
C ALA A 96 7.77 1.87 -17.34
N VAL A 97 8.31 1.82 -18.55
CA VAL A 97 9.72 2.04 -18.82
C VAL A 97 9.82 3.16 -19.84
N ASP A 98 10.54 4.22 -19.47
CA ASP A 98 10.92 5.32 -20.34
C ASP A 98 12.32 5.03 -20.89
N GLY A 99 12.42 4.81 -22.20
CA GLY A 99 13.66 4.46 -22.88
C GLY A 99 14.70 5.60 -22.89
N GLU A 100 14.30 6.85 -22.65
CA GLU A 100 15.24 7.97 -22.44
C GLU A 100 15.91 7.91 -21.06
N VAL A 101 15.26 7.22 -20.13
CA VAL A 101 15.70 7.09 -18.75
C VAL A 101 16.56 5.84 -18.59
N GLY A 102 16.09 4.72 -19.10
CA GLY A 102 16.72 3.42 -18.93
C GLY A 102 15.75 2.27 -19.14
N THR A 103 16.12 1.11 -18.62
CA THR A 103 15.36 -0.14 -18.77
C THR A 103 14.94 -0.74 -17.43
N THR A 104 15.21 -0.03 -16.33
CA THR A 104 14.87 -0.45 -14.97
C THR A 104 13.42 -0.13 -14.61
N ILE A 105 12.89 -0.88 -13.64
CA ILE A 105 11.56 -0.65 -13.07
C ILE A 105 11.64 0.56 -12.13
N GLU A 106 11.20 1.72 -12.61
CA GLU A 106 11.20 2.97 -11.83
C GLU A 106 9.90 3.18 -11.04
N ASN A 107 8.81 2.53 -11.46
CA ASN A 107 7.52 2.56 -10.80
C ASN A 107 6.83 1.18 -10.86
N LEU A 108 5.94 0.92 -9.92
CA LEU A 108 5.09 -0.26 -9.92
C LEU A 108 3.73 0.07 -9.30
N ASP A 109 2.66 -0.15 -10.04
CA ASP A 109 1.29 0.01 -9.58
C ASP A 109 0.61 -1.34 -9.46
N LEU A 110 0.07 -1.62 -8.28
CA LEU A 110 -0.62 -2.86 -7.94
C LEU A 110 -2.06 -2.56 -7.53
N SER A 111 -3.01 -3.35 -8.01
CA SER A 111 -4.39 -3.32 -7.53
C SER A 111 -4.73 -4.63 -6.85
N VAL A 112 -5.06 -4.59 -5.56
CA VAL A 112 -5.31 -5.77 -4.72
C VAL A 112 -6.81 -6.00 -4.59
N ARG A 113 -7.25 -7.25 -4.70
CA ARG A 113 -8.63 -7.64 -4.36
C ARG A 113 -8.87 -7.35 -2.88
N SER A 114 -9.76 -6.40 -2.63
CA SER A 114 -10.26 -6.06 -1.30
C SER A 114 -11.44 -6.96 -0.91
N LEU A 115 -12.27 -6.47 0.02
CA LEU A 115 -13.53 -7.09 0.37
C LEU A 115 -14.55 -7.02 -0.78
N PRO A 116 -15.62 -7.85 -0.74
CA PRO A 116 -16.72 -7.77 -1.70
C PRO A 116 -17.38 -6.38 -1.75
N ASP A 117 -18.07 -6.14 -2.87
CA ASP A 117 -18.82 -4.91 -3.06
C ASP A 117 -19.91 -4.74 -1.99
N GLY A 118 -20.03 -3.52 -1.48
CA GLY A 118 -20.98 -3.19 -0.43
C GLY A 118 -20.68 -3.84 0.91
N SER A 119 -19.45 -4.24 1.22
CA SER A 119 -19.05 -4.61 2.60
C SER A 119 -19.14 -3.42 3.57
N LYS A 120 -19.10 -3.68 4.88
CA LYS A 120 -19.20 -2.61 5.89
C LYS A 120 -17.95 -1.75 5.89
N HIS A 121 -18.10 -0.45 6.15
CA HIS A 121 -16.95 0.46 6.26
C HIS A 121 -15.98 0.03 7.37
N ASP A 122 -16.49 -0.51 8.48
CA ASP A 122 -15.67 -1.02 9.58
C ASP A 122 -14.82 -2.23 9.17
N GLU A 123 -15.36 -3.11 8.31
CA GLU A 123 -14.61 -4.25 7.76
C GLU A 123 -13.50 -3.78 6.82
N TYR A 124 -13.79 -2.78 5.97
CA TYR A 124 -12.76 -2.17 5.11
C TYR A 124 -11.68 -1.45 5.90
N ARG A 125 -12.05 -0.75 6.99
CA ARG A 125 -11.10 -0.12 7.90
C ARG A 125 -10.15 -1.16 8.50
N ALA A 126 -10.69 -2.27 9.02
CA ALA A 126 -9.90 -3.37 9.57
C ALA A 126 -8.99 -4.02 8.51
N PHE A 127 -9.51 -4.23 7.29
CA PHE A 127 -8.72 -4.76 6.16
C PHE A 127 -7.53 -3.86 5.82
N LEU A 128 -7.76 -2.54 5.69
CA LEU A 128 -6.72 -1.58 5.33
C LEU A 128 -5.66 -1.44 6.44
N TYR A 129 -6.05 -1.42 7.72
CA TYR A 129 -5.06 -1.42 8.81
C TYR A 129 -4.28 -2.75 8.90
N GLY A 130 -4.90 -3.88 8.55
CA GLY A 130 -4.19 -5.15 8.35
C GLY A 130 -3.10 -5.03 7.28
N LEU A 131 -3.43 -4.43 6.13
CA LEU A 131 -2.46 -4.20 5.05
C LEU A 131 -1.35 -3.22 5.46
N ILE A 132 -1.68 -2.13 6.16
CA ILE A 132 -0.68 -1.18 6.70
C ILE A 132 0.28 -1.89 7.66
N LYS A 133 -0.23 -2.80 8.52
CA LYS A 133 0.60 -3.59 9.42
C LYS A 133 1.57 -4.49 8.66
N ASP A 134 1.12 -5.14 7.60
CA ASP A 134 1.97 -5.98 6.75
C ASP A 134 3.04 -5.17 6.01
N ILE A 135 2.68 -3.99 5.47
CA ILE A 135 3.61 -3.02 4.87
C ILE A 135 4.70 -2.63 5.88
N LYS A 136 4.33 -2.27 7.11
CA LYS A 136 5.28 -1.89 8.17
C LYS A 136 6.15 -3.06 8.61
N LYS A 137 5.59 -4.27 8.70
CA LYS A 137 6.34 -5.50 8.99
C LYS A 137 7.38 -5.81 7.91
N ALA A 138 7.11 -5.45 6.66
CA ALA A 138 8.07 -5.52 5.56
C ALA A 138 9.18 -4.45 5.62
N GLY A 139 9.18 -3.59 6.65
CA GLY A 139 10.21 -2.59 6.91
C GLY A 139 9.94 -1.21 6.33
N TRP A 140 8.75 -0.98 5.77
CA TRP A 140 8.35 0.35 5.29
C TRP A 140 7.99 1.26 6.47
N MET A 141 8.47 2.50 6.43
CA MET A 141 8.28 3.49 7.49
C MET A 141 7.39 4.64 7.01
N HIS A 142 6.69 5.30 7.93
CA HIS A 142 5.89 6.51 7.63
C HIS A 142 6.77 7.55 6.92
N TYR A 143 6.27 8.10 5.81
CA TYR A 143 6.91 9.20 5.11
C TYR A 143 6.13 10.50 5.32
N TYR A 144 6.77 11.49 5.97
CA TYR A 144 6.28 12.86 5.94
C TYR A 144 6.83 13.57 4.70
N ALA A 145 5.95 14.18 3.90
CA ALA A 145 6.44 14.89 2.72
C ALA A 145 7.34 16.08 3.14
N PRO A 146 8.31 16.49 2.30
CA PRO A 146 9.38 17.40 2.73
C PRO A 146 8.90 18.79 3.15
N SER A 147 7.77 19.21 2.58
CA SER A 147 7.06 20.46 2.89
C SER A 147 6.05 20.32 4.03
N ASP A 148 5.69 19.11 4.42
CA ASP A 148 4.58 18.86 5.34
C ASP A 148 5.08 18.85 6.78
N PRO A 149 4.26 19.34 7.73
CA PRO A 149 4.62 19.34 9.13
C PRO A 149 4.63 17.90 9.67
N ARG A 150 5.60 17.58 10.53
CA ARG A 150 5.74 16.25 11.12
C ARG A 150 4.79 16.07 12.30
N ILE A 151 3.49 16.03 12.02
CA ILE A 151 2.45 15.89 13.05
C ILE A 151 1.97 14.44 13.04
N SER A 152 2.18 13.75 14.16
CA SER A 152 1.67 12.38 14.34
C SER A 152 0.15 12.35 14.42
N GLY A 153 -0.45 11.24 13.97
CA GLY A 153 -1.86 10.93 14.16
C GLY A 153 -2.30 10.91 15.63
N SER A 154 -1.38 10.78 16.59
CA SER A 154 -1.69 10.98 18.01
C SER A 154 -2.22 12.38 18.36
N GLN A 155 -1.96 13.38 17.51
CA GLN A 155 -2.43 14.75 17.66
C GLN A 155 -3.76 15.01 16.93
N ILE A 156 -4.42 13.97 16.41
CA ILE A 156 -5.60 14.09 15.55
C ILE A 156 -6.74 14.90 16.17
N ASP A 157 -6.92 14.84 17.49
CA ASP A 157 -7.96 15.56 18.21
C ASP A 157 -7.82 17.09 18.11
N LYS A 158 -6.62 17.57 17.74
CA LYS A 158 -6.32 19.00 17.54
C LYS A 158 -6.48 19.43 16.07
N ILE A 159 -6.83 18.50 15.18
CA ILE A 159 -6.98 18.72 13.75
C ILE A 159 -8.46 18.59 13.38
N ASN A 160 -9.08 19.72 13.01
CA ASN A 160 -10.53 19.81 12.79
C ASN A 160 -10.97 19.53 11.34
N SER A 161 -10.02 19.33 10.43
CA SER A 161 -10.28 19.08 9.01
C SER A 161 -9.65 17.76 8.59
N ALA A 162 -10.31 17.05 7.68
CA ALA A 162 -9.81 15.82 7.10
C ALA A 162 -8.96 16.07 5.84
N ASP A 163 -9.08 17.27 5.25
CA ASP A 163 -8.45 17.64 3.99
C ASP A 163 -7.21 18.53 4.21
N GLU A 164 -7.16 19.26 5.32
CA GLU A 164 -6.18 20.32 5.57
C GLU A 164 -5.65 20.29 7.00
N VAL A 165 -4.36 20.56 7.14
CA VAL A 165 -3.74 20.84 8.44
C VAL A 165 -3.59 22.33 8.58
N MET A 166 -4.34 22.91 9.51
CA MET A 166 -4.30 24.35 9.80
C MET A 166 -4.61 25.24 8.58
N GLY A 167 -5.43 24.79 7.63
CA GLY A 167 -5.75 25.56 6.42
C GLY A 167 -4.77 25.37 5.26
N ASP A 168 -3.82 24.43 5.38
CA ASP A 168 -2.88 24.06 4.34
C ASP A 168 -3.11 22.59 3.93
N TYR A 169 -3.20 22.34 2.63
CA TYR A 169 -3.18 20.97 2.12
C TYR A 169 -1.80 20.33 2.36
N VAL A 170 -1.83 19.09 2.86
CA VAL A 170 -0.63 18.27 3.13
C VAL A 170 -0.87 16.87 2.59
N LEU A 171 0.18 16.26 2.04
CA LEU A 171 0.19 14.88 1.57
C LEU A 171 0.21 13.91 2.76
N SER A 172 1.10 14.14 3.74
CA SER A 172 1.19 13.31 4.96
C SER A 172 0.25 13.82 6.04
N HIS A 173 -1.06 13.74 5.79
CA HIS A 173 -2.10 14.22 6.72
C HIS A 173 -2.16 13.35 8.00
N PRO A 174 -2.24 13.93 9.22
CA PRO A 174 -2.23 13.17 10.48
C PRO A 174 -3.38 12.17 10.64
N TRP A 175 -4.53 12.43 10.00
CA TRP A 175 -5.66 11.48 9.97
C TRP A 175 -5.33 10.21 9.19
N LEU A 176 -4.32 10.25 8.34
CA LEU A 176 -3.83 9.14 7.53
C LEU A 176 -2.37 8.81 7.90
N ASP A 177 -2.03 8.93 9.18
CA ASP A 177 -0.77 8.43 9.73
C ASP A 177 -0.82 6.89 9.82
N PRO A 178 0.11 6.14 9.17
CA PRO A 178 0.14 4.67 9.24
C PRO A 178 0.51 4.11 10.62
N ASN A 179 0.82 4.96 11.60
CA ASN A 179 1.01 4.59 12.99
C ASN A 179 -0.22 4.85 13.87
N TYR A 180 -1.32 5.33 13.31
CA TYR A 180 -2.51 5.68 14.05
C TYR A 180 -3.79 5.14 13.38
N GLU A 181 -4.60 4.41 14.15
CA GLU A 181 -5.89 3.89 13.66
C GLU A 181 -7.02 4.88 13.93
N LEU A 182 -7.76 5.26 12.90
CA LEU A 182 -8.97 6.07 13.02
C LEU A 182 -10.11 5.22 13.58
N ASP A 183 -10.95 5.86 14.38
CA ASP A 183 -12.30 5.35 14.66
C ASP A 183 -13.20 5.45 13.41
N LEU A 184 -14.34 4.77 13.43
CA LEU A 184 -15.27 4.76 12.29
C LEU A 184 -15.81 6.15 11.96
N GLU A 185 -16.07 6.97 12.97
CA GLU A 185 -16.66 8.29 12.78
C GLU A 185 -15.73 9.19 11.97
N ARG A 186 -14.45 9.24 12.34
CA ARG A 186 -13.41 9.99 11.63
C ARG A 186 -13.08 9.36 10.29
N TRP A 187 -13.05 8.03 10.21
CA TRP A 187 -12.84 7.31 8.97
C TRP A 187 -13.79 7.78 7.87
N LEU A 188 -15.09 7.94 8.19
CA LEU A 188 -16.10 8.38 7.24
C LEU A 188 -15.97 9.86 6.83
N LYS A 189 -15.22 10.67 7.59
CA LYS A 189 -14.98 12.10 7.34
C LYS A 189 -13.79 12.40 6.42
N VAL A 190 -12.88 11.46 6.17
CA VAL A 190 -11.71 11.61 5.26
C VAL A 190 -12.07 11.92 3.79
N GLY A 191 -13.35 11.81 3.42
CA GLY A 191 -13.78 11.92 2.03
C GLY A 191 -13.63 10.60 1.27
N LYS A 192 -13.39 10.65 -0.03
CA LYS A 192 -13.40 9.43 -0.87
C LYS A 192 -12.03 8.82 -1.10
N PHE A 193 -10.95 9.53 -0.81
CA PHE A 193 -9.60 9.10 -1.12
C PHE A 193 -8.76 9.02 0.15
N TYR A 194 -8.23 7.85 0.42
CA TYR A 194 -7.35 7.58 1.54
C TYR A 194 -5.96 7.29 0.98
N ASN A 195 -4.94 8.03 1.41
CA ASN A 195 -3.57 7.85 0.99
C ASN A 195 -2.66 7.76 2.22
N TRP A 196 -1.92 6.66 2.34
CA TRP A 196 -0.85 6.50 3.32
C TRP A 196 0.48 6.45 2.60
N HIS A 197 1.45 7.25 3.07
CA HIS A 197 2.74 7.39 2.44
C HIS A 197 3.85 6.73 3.26
N PHE A 198 4.70 5.98 2.58
CA PHE A 198 5.78 5.23 3.17
C PHE A 198 7.09 5.40 2.39
N HIS A 199 8.21 5.11 3.05
CA HIS A 199 9.51 5.02 2.41
C HIS A 199 10.32 3.82 2.93
N LYS A 200 11.22 3.30 2.09
CA LYS A 200 12.19 2.27 2.43
C LYS A 200 13.32 2.22 1.40
N ASP A 201 14.57 2.23 1.85
CA ASP A 201 15.76 1.96 1.01
C ASP A 201 15.81 2.73 -0.33
N GLY A 202 15.50 4.04 -0.32
CA GLY A 202 15.49 4.86 -1.53
C GLY A 202 14.29 4.65 -2.45
N ASN A 203 13.21 4.06 -1.92
CA ASN A 203 11.93 3.88 -2.60
C ASN A 203 10.80 4.49 -1.77
N HIS A 204 9.74 4.89 -2.47
CA HIS A 204 8.52 5.44 -1.91
C HIS A 204 7.34 4.53 -2.25
N LEU A 205 6.42 4.40 -1.30
CA LEU A 205 5.17 3.64 -1.45
C LEU A 205 4.00 4.53 -1.04
N THR A 206 2.95 4.56 -1.86
CA THR A 206 1.65 5.08 -1.47
C THR A 206 0.62 3.95 -1.49
N LEU A 207 0.01 3.65 -0.34
CA LEU A 207 -1.21 2.85 -0.25
C LEU A 207 -2.41 3.77 -0.48
N LYS A 208 -3.24 3.44 -1.45
CA LYS A 208 -4.44 4.21 -1.83
C LYS A 208 -5.69 3.36 -1.64
N ALA A 209 -6.72 3.95 -1.04
CA ALA A 209 -8.06 3.40 -1.06
C ALA A 209 -9.04 4.43 -1.62
N TRP A 210 -9.78 4.07 -2.67
CA TRP A 210 -10.83 4.90 -3.24
C TRP A 210 -12.19 4.33 -2.88
N ARG A 211 -12.88 5.05 -1.98
CA ARG A 211 -14.21 4.70 -1.46
C ARG A 211 -15.30 5.14 -2.42
N ARG A 212 -16.23 4.23 -2.70
CA ARG A 212 -17.58 4.50 -3.18
C ARG A 212 -18.57 4.04 -2.13
N ASP A 213 -19.45 4.92 -1.69
CA ASP A 213 -20.50 4.54 -0.74
C ASP A 213 -21.58 3.71 -1.44
N SER A 214 -22.26 2.84 -0.69
CA SER A 214 -23.46 2.16 -1.15
C SER A 214 -24.60 3.16 -1.37
N ASP A 215 -25.41 2.93 -2.40
CA ASP A 215 -26.57 3.78 -2.69
C ASP A 215 -27.65 3.67 -1.59
N ASP A 216 -27.84 2.49 -1.00
CA ASP A 216 -28.91 2.22 -0.02
C ASP A 216 -28.49 2.43 1.44
N ALA A 217 -27.19 2.28 1.73
CA ALA A 217 -26.65 2.36 3.10
C ALA A 217 -25.29 3.08 3.13
N PRO A 218 -25.22 4.36 2.71
CA PRO A 218 -23.96 5.05 2.46
C PRO A 218 -23.07 5.21 3.69
N ASP A 219 -23.66 5.35 4.88
CA ASP A 219 -22.93 5.52 6.14
C ASP A 219 -22.51 4.18 6.79
N GLU A 220 -23.03 3.06 6.31
CA GLU A 220 -22.70 1.73 6.83
C GLU A 220 -21.81 0.93 5.86
N ARG A 221 -22.04 1.07 4.56
CA ARG A 221 -21.52 0.17 3.53
C ARG A 221 -20.90 0.92 2.35
N GLY A 222 -19.93 0.28 1.70
CA GLY A 222 -19.30 0.81 0.51
C GLY A 222 -18.42 -0.22 -0.21
N THR A 223 -17.74 0.23 -1.24
CA THR A 223 -16.70 -0.49 -1.98
C THR A 223 -15.43 0.34 -1.97
N TYR A 224 -14.27 -0.28 -1.79
CA TYR A 224 -12.99 0.41 -1.81
C TYR A 224 -12.09 -0.21 -2.88
N LEU A 225 -11.68 0.59 -3.86
CA LEU A 225 -10.60 0.19 -4.76
C LEU A 225 -9.27 0.40 -4.04
N VAL A 226 -8.55 -0.69 -3.76
CA VAL A 226 -7.28 -0.65 -3.04
C VAL A 226 -6.11 -0.85 -4.01
N SER A 227 -5.17 0.10 -3.98
CA SER A 227 -3.97 0.05 -4.82
C SER A 227 -2.72 0.48 -4.07
N LEU A 228 -1.57 -0.03 -4.50
CA LEU A 228 -0.26 0.34 -4.00
C LEU A 228 0.57 0.87 -5.16
N SER A 229 1.21 2.01 -4.97
CA SER A 229 2.05 2.66 -5.97
C SER A 229 3.45 2.81 -5.41
N PHE A 230 4.41 2.12 -6.01
CA PHE A 230 5.82 2.16 -5.66
C PHE A 230 6.58 3.00 -6.67
N THR A 231 7.58 3.75 -6.21
CA THR A 231 8.49 4.53 -7.04
C THR A 231 9.90 4.51 -6.45
N THR A 232 10.92 4.57 -7.30
CA THR A 232 12.29 4.88 -6.84
C THR A 232 12.39 6.34 -6.40
N ASP A 233 13.46 6.68 -5.67
CA ASP A 233 13.84 8.07 -5.42
C ASP A 233 13.88 8.89 -6.72
N ARG A 234 14.45 8.34 -7.79
CA ARG A 234 14.56 9.06 -9.06
C ARG A 234 13.19 9.44 -9.59
N GLU A 235 12.27 8.49 -9.70
CA GLU A 235 10.92 8.73 -10.21
C GLU A 235 10.15 9.68 -9.30
N TYR A 236 10.20 9.44 -7.99
CA TYR A 236 9.53 10.27 -6.99
C TYR A 236 10.00 11.73 -7.02
N TRP A 237 11.32 11.98 -6.99
CA TRP A 237 11.86 13.32 -6.88
C TRP A 237 11.88 14.09 -8.21
N SER A 238 12.03 13.39 -9.34
CA SER A 238 11.94 14.05 -10.66
C SER A 238 10.53 14.58 -10.95
N ALA A 239 9.49 13.98 -10.36
CA ALA A 239 8.12 14.45 -10.49
C ALA A 239 7.86 15.86 -9.93
N ALA A 240 8.76 16.38 -9.08
CA ALA A 240 8.69 17.76 -8.59
C ALA A 240 9.00 18.81 -9.68
N PHE A 241 9.51 18.38 -10.85
CA PHE A 241 9.87 19.24 -11.97
C PHE A 241 8.92 18.98 -13.15
N PRO A 242 8.09 19.95 -13.57
CA PRO A 242 7.12 19.74 -14.63
C PRO A 242 7.76 19.67 -16.03
N GLU A 243 8.80 20.46 -16.26
CA GLU A 243 9.48 20.56 -17.56
C GLU A 243 10.41 19.36 -17.79
N THR A 244 10.33 18.75 -18.98
CA THR A 244 11.14 17.56 -19.34
C THR A 244 12.64 17.81 -19.20
N GLU A 245 13.12 19.01 -19.54
CA GLU A 245 14.55 19.35 -19.42
C GLU A 245 15.00 19.50 -17.95
N ASP A 246 14.12 19.98 -17.07
CA ASP A 246 14.40 20.06 -15.64
C ASP A 246 14.36 18.66 -15.00
N LYS A 247 13.47 17.78 -15.47
CA LYS A 247 13.47 16.37 -15.06
C LYS A 247 14.78 15.67 -15.38
N LYS A 248 15.45 15.99 -16.49
CA LYS A 248 16.79 15.44 -16.80
C LYS A 248 17.87 15.94 -15.84
N ARG A 249 17.72 17.17 -15.36
CA ARG A 249 18.64 17.84 -14.42
C ARG A 249 18.17 17.77 -12.96
N TRP A 250 17.22 16.90 -12.65
CA TRP A 250 16.55 16.89 -11.34
C TRP A 250 17.53 16.81 -10.17
N LYS A 251 18.63 16.04 -10.28
CA LYS A 251 19.65 15.93 -9.23
C LYS A 251 20.35 17.26 -8.92
N GLU A 252 20.58 18.08 -9.95
CA GLU A 252 21.19 19.41 -9.83
C GLU A 252 20.22 20.39 -9.15
N LEU A 253 18.93 20.31 -9.49
CA LEU A 253 17.90 21.24 -9.04
C LEU A 253 17.32 20.89 -7.66
N LEU A 254 17.30 19.60 -7.31
CA LEU A 254 16.66 19.09 -6.11
C LEU A 254 17.21 19.70 -4.80
N PRO A 255 18.52 19.94 -4.60
CA PRO A 255 19.01 20.59 -3.39
C PRO A 255 18.41 21.99 -3.16
N GLY A 256 18.15 22.75 -4.22
CA GLY A 256 17.44 24.03 -4.14
C GLY A 256 15.99 23.83 -3.72
N LYS A 257 15.30 22.88 -4.36
CA LYS A 257 13.90 22.54 -4.05
C LYS A 257 13.71 22.05 -2.61
N LEU A 258 14.63 21.25 -2.09
CA LEU A 258 14.58 20.77 -0.71
C LEU A 258 14.71 21.92 0.31
N LYS A 259 15.50 22.96 0.01
CA LYS A 259 15.57 24.15 0.85
C LYS A 259 14.24 24.91 0.87
N GLU A 260 13.56 25.01 -0.27
CA GLU A 260 12.21 25.60 -0.34
C GLU A 260 11.22 24.79 0.50
N TYR A 261 11.21 23.46 0.35
CA TYR A 261 10.33 22.59 1.14
C TYR A 261 10.61 22.69 2.64
N ALA A 262 11.87 22.71 3.06
CA ALA A 262 12.24 22.87 4.46
C ALA A 262 11.73 24.21 5.04
N ALA A 263 11.80 25.30 4.27
CA ALA A 263 11.25 26.59 4.71
C ALA A 263 9.71 26.54 4.86
N ILE A 264 9.02 25.87 3.92
CA ILE A 264 7.56 25.66 4.01
C ILE A 264 7.20 24.82 5.24
N ARG A 265 7.90 23.70 5.45
CA ARG A 265 7.70 22.84 6.63
C ARG A 265 7.89 23.63 7.90
N GLN A 266 9.00 24.37 8.04
CA GLN A 266 9.25 25.17 9.25
C GLN A 266 8.13 26.17 9.53
N SER A 267 7.60 26.82 8.49
CA SER A 267 6.45 27.74 8.63
C SER A 267 5.20 27.02 9.14
N ARG A 268 4.90 25.83 8.61
CA ARG A 268 3.74 25.01 9.01
C ARG A 268 3.90 24.44 10.42
N GLU A 269 5.10 23.97 10.78
CA GLU A 269 5.41 23.48 12.12
C GLU A 269 5.28 24.60 13.16
N ASN A 270 5.83 25.79 12.89
CA ASN A 270 5.65 26.96 13.77
C ASN A 270 4.17 27.34 13.98
N LYS A 271 3.33 27.16 12.96
CA LYS A 271 1.88 27.42 13.05
C LYS A 271 1.19 26.37 13.92
N ALA A 272 1.56 25.11 13.76
CA ALA A 272 1.04 24.00 14.56
C ALA A 272 1.44 24.12 16.04
N GLU A 273 2.71 24.43 16.34
CA GLU A 273 3.19 24.63 17.70
C GLU A 273 2.46 25.78 18.41
N LYS A 274 2.22 26.91 17.71
CA LYS A 274 1.43 28.04 18.24
C LYS A 274 -0.02 27.65 18.54
N ALA A 275 -0.55 26.62 17.88
CA ALA A 275 -1.87 26.05 18.14
C ALA A 275 -1.83 24.94 19.20
N GLY A 276 -0.68 24.67 19.82
CA GLY A 276 -0.51 23.63 20.84
C GLY A 276 -0.45 22.21 20.29
N ILE A 277 -0.14 22.04 19.00
CA ILE A 277 0.07 20.74 18.36
C ILE A 277 1.56 20.37 18.46
N GLU A 278 1.84 19.15 18.89
CA GLU A 278 3.20 18.66 19.04
C GLU A 278 3.78 18.21 17.69
N ILE A 279 5.05 18.54 17.45
CA ILE A 279 5.82 18.09 16.28
C ILE A 279 6.63 16.86 16.68
N ASP A 280 6.60 15.83 15.84
CA ASP A 280 7.46 14.66 15.97
C ASP A 280 8.91 15.03 15.59
N SER A 281 9.64 15.55 16.58
CA SER A 281 11.06 15.87 16.44
C SER A 281 11.95 14.63 16.33
N SER A 282 11.42 13.43 16.58
CA SER A 282 12.18 12.19 16.45
C SER A 282 12.29 11.73 15.00
N TYR A 283 11.34 12.13 14.15
CA TYR A 283 11.36 11.82 12.72
C TYR A 283 12.58 12.43 12.02
N GLN A 284 13.30 11.58 11.28
CA GLN A 284 14.38 11.95 10.39
C GLN A 284 13.95 11.72 8.95
N ASP A 285 14.10 12.73 8.10
CA ASP A 285 13.83 12.56 6.68
C ASP A 285 14.71 11.44 6.09
N PRO A 286 14.17 10.58 5.20
CA PRO A 286 14.98 9.55 4.58
C PRO A 286 16.14 10.15 3.79
N THR A 287 17.27 9.45 3.81
CA THR A 287 18.33 9.78 2.88
C THR A 287 17.89 9.47 1.45
N ILE A 288 18.01 10.47 0.57
CA ILE A 288 17.76 10.32 -0.87
C ILE A 288 18.97 9.60 -1.47
N GLN A 289 18.85 8.29 -1.66
CA GLN A 289 19.95 7.43 -2.13
C GLN A 289 20.40 7.82 -3.53
N ALA A 290 19.48 8.28 -4.36
CA ALA A 290 19.79 8.69 -5.73
C ALA A 290 20.65 9.98 -5.84
N LEU A 291 20.87 10.71 -4.74
CA LEU A 291 21.81 11.85 -4.67
C LEU A 291 23.22 11.47 -4.15
N LYS A 292 23.43 10.24 -3.70
CA LYS A 292 24.76 9.72 -3.34
C LYS A 292 25.53 9.29 -4.59
#